data_AF-A0A914GAW6-F1
#
_entry.id   AF-A0A914GAW6-F1
#
_cell.length_a   1.000
_cell.length_b   1.000
_cell.length_c   1.000
_cell.angle_alpha   90.00
_cell.angle_beta   90.00
_cell.angle_gamma   90.00
#
_symmetry.space_group_name_H-M   'P 1'
#
loop_
_entity.id
_entity.type
_entity.pdbx_description
1 polymer ?
#
loop_
_entity_poly.entity_id
_entity_poly.type
_entity_poly.pdbx_seq_one_letter_code
_entity_poly.pdbx_strand_id
1 'polypeptide(L)'
;MTLVGPDLMKLTDENGAFSPSTALICGKQILKGLECLHKMGYIHADLMPSNFAIGLDSEKNSLSVPTSKKKALDYISPFHTICILDLGCSINPYKTNKKENFGNRTFASLASHNNNELTFKDDL
;
A
#
# COMPACT_ATOMS: atom_id res chain seq x y z
N MET A 1 -7.05 15.65 -6.55
CA MET A 1 -6.53 14.83 -5.44
C MET A 1 -7.64 14.71 -4.41
N THR A 2 -8.01 13.50 -4.03
CA THR A 2 -9.01 13.25 -2.99
C THR A 2 -8.31 13.22 -1.64
N LEU A 3 -8.91 13.81 -0.61
CA LEU A 3 -8.37 13.72 0.75
C LEU A 3 -8.51 12.28 1.25
N VAL A 4 -7.42 11.75 1.80
CA VAL A 4 -7.33 10.40 2.37
C VAL A 4 -6.90 10.51 3.83
N GLY A 5 -7.11 9.44 4.59
CA GLY A 5 -6.68 9.30 5.97
C GLY A 5 -5.17 9.02 6.10
N PRO A 6 -4.71 8.62 7.30
CA PRO A 6 -3.31 8.29 7.53
C PRO A 6 -2.87 7.06 6.69
N ASP A 7 -1.59 7.04 6.32
CA ASP A 7 -0.96 5.90 5.67
C ASP A 7 -0.71 4.73 6.64
N LEU A 8 -0.46 3.54 6.10
CA LEU A 8 -0.27 2.34 6.91
C LEU A 8 0.99 2.40 7.77
N MET A 9 2.06 3.09 7.32
CA MET A 9 3.29 3.23 8.11
C MET A 9 3.03 4.07 9.36
N LYS A 10 2.39 5.23 9.19
CA LYS A 10 2.01 6.11 10.29
C LYS A 10 1.12 5.39 11.30
N LEU A 11 0.16 4.58 10.83
CA LEU A 11 -0.71 3.79 11.70
C LEU A 11 0.07 2.76 12.52
N THR A 12 1.05 2.07 11.93
CA THR A 12 1.89 1.12 12.65
C THR A 12 2.88 1.79 13.61
N ASP A 13 3.41 2.95 13.25
CA ASP A 13 4.36 3.70 14.08
C ASP A 13 3.67 4.24 15.35
N GLU A 14 2.44 4.75 15.22
CA GLU A 14 1.69 5.32 16.34
C GLU A 14 1.04 4.26 17.25
N ASN A 15 0.65 3.10 16.68
CA ASN A 15 -0.21 2.13 17.37
C ASN A 15 0.40 0.73 17.54
N GLY A 16 1.59 0.49 16.98
CA GLY A 16 2.21 -0.83 16.91
C GLY A 16 1.68 -1.68 15.74
N ALA A 17 2.15 -2.92 15.67
CA ALA A 17 1.81 -3.84 14.58
C ALA A 17 0.31 -4.13 14.51
N PHE A 18 -0.21 -4.30 13.29
CA PHE A 18 -1.58 -4.75 13.06
C PHE A 18 -1.82 -6.17 13.56
N SER A 19 -3.06 -6.49 13.93
CA SER A 19 -3.44 -7.88 14.14
C SER A 19 -3.36 -8.66 12.81
N PRO A 20 -3.23 -10.00 12.86
CA PRO A 20 -3.28 -10.83 11.65
C PRO A 20 -4.54 -10.59 10.81
N SER A 21 -5.70 -10.35 11.45
CA SER A 21 -6.97 -10.09 10.76
C SER A 21 -6.92 -8.79 9.96
N THR A 22 -6.42 -7.70 10.54
CA THR A 22 -6.25 -6.43 9.84
C THR A 22 -5.24 -6.54 8.72
N ALA A 23 -4.09 -7.18 8.97
CA ALA A 23 -3.08 -7.37 7.94
C ALA A 23 -3.64 -8.11 6.71
N LEU A 24 -4.47 -9.14 6.93
CA LEU A 24 -5.14 -9.86 5.84
C LEU A 24 -6.17 -9.01 5.09
N ILE A 25 -6.96 -8.20 5.80
CA ILE A 25 -7.92 -7.27 5.18
C ILE A 25 -7.18 -6.25 4.31
N CYS A 26 -6.13 -5.62 4.84
CA CYS A 26 -5.31 -4.67 4.09
C CYS A 26 -4.65 -5.33 2.88
N GLY A 27 -3.98 -6.46 3.07
CA GLY A 27 -3.31 -7.21 2.00
C GLY A 27 -4.26 -7.59 0.88
N LYS A 28 -5.47 -8.07 1.21
CA LYS A 28 -6.50 -8.39 0.22
C LYS A 28 -6.93 -7.17 -0.61
N GLN A 29 -7.04 -5.99 0.00
CA GLN A 29 -7.39 -4.77 -0.73
C GLN A 29 -6.25 -4.26 -1.59
N ILE A 30 -5.02 -4.29 -1.07
CA ILE A 30 -3.80 -3.93 -1.81
C ILE A 30 -3.67 -4.81 -3.06
N LEU A 31 -3.81 -6.13 -2.92
CA LEU A 31 -3.75 -7.06 -4.05
C LEU A 31 -4.79 -6.76 -5.12
N LYS A 32 -6.03 -6.37 -4.74
CA LYS A 32 -7.05 -5.94 -5.70
C LYS A 32 -6.67 -4.65 -6.42
N GLY A 33 -6.08 -3.69 -5.71
CA GLY A 33 -5.57 -2.45 -6.30
C GLY A 33 -4.45 -2.73 -7.31
N LEU A 34 -3.51 -3.60 -6.94
CA LEU A 34 -2.42 -4.05 -7.82
C LEU A 34 -2.95 -4.81 -9.03
N GLU A 35 -3.93 -5.70 -8.87
CA GLU A 35 -4.57 -6.39 -10.00
C GLU A 35 -5.16 -5.39 -11.01
N CYS A 36 -5.83 -4.34 -10.53
CA CYS A 36 -6.34 -3.27 -11.38
C CYS A 36 -5.22 -2.52 -12.11
N LEU A 37 -4.14 -2.17 -11.39
CA LEU A 37 -2.97 -1.49 -11.98
C LEU A 37 -2.30 -2.36 -13.05
N HIS A 38 -2.12 -3.65 -12.76
CA HIS A 38 -1.52 -4.64 -13.66
C HIS A 38 -2.35 -4.83 -14.93
N LYS A 39 -3.69 -4.85 -14.81
CA LYS A 39 -4.61 -4.89 -15.97
C LYS A 39 -4.48 -3.67 -16.89
N MET A 40 -4.05 -2.52 -16.36
CA MET A 40 -3.75 -1.32 -17.15
C MET A 40 -2.34 -1.38 -17.79
N GLY A 41 -1.57 -2.43 -17.52
CA GLY A 41 -0.23 -2.63 -18.08
C GLY A 41 0.89 -1.92 -17.31
N TYR A 42 0.66 -1.59 -16.03
CA TYR A 42 1.65 -0.96 -15.17
C TYR A 42 1.98 -1.87 -13.98
N ILE A 43 3.21 -1.78 -13.49
CA ILE A 43 3.60 -2.26 -12.17
C ILE A 43 3.81 -1.05 -11.26
N HIS A 44 3.61 -1.19 -9.96
CA HIS A 44 3.80 -0.12 -9.01
C HIS A 44 5.29 0.14 -8.74
N ALA A 45 6.09 -0.92 -8.60
CA ALA A 45 7.54 -0.91 -8.40
C ALA A 45 8.05 -0.18 -7.13
N ASP A 46 7.16 0.21 -6.22
CA ASP A 46 7.51 0.85 -4.94
C ASP A 46 6.48 0.53 -3.86
N LEU A 47 6.31 -0.76 -3.56
CA LEU A 47 5.37 -1.19 -2.53
C LEU A 47 5.97 -0.97 -1.16
N MET A 48 5.47 0.02 -0.44
CA MET A 48 5.81 0.25 0.95
C MET A 48 4.60 0.74 1.74
N PRO A 49 4.53 0.52 3.07
CA PRO A 49 3.34 0.86 3.84
C PRO A 49 2.91 2.33 3.72
N SER A 50 3.85 3.26 3.55
CA SER A 50 3.54 4.70 3.39
C SER A 50 2.84 5.05 2.07
N ASN A 51 2.87 4.16 1.06
CA ASN A 51 2.22 4.36 -0.23
C ASN A 51 0.77 3.87 -0.24
N PHE A 52 0.28 3.38 0.91
CA PHE A 52 -1.10 2.96 1.10
C PHE A 52 -1.73 3.76 2.24
N ALA A 53 -2.93 4.31 2.03
CA ALA A 53 -3.68 4.97 3.09
C ALA A 53 -5.10 4.47 3.21
N ILE A 54 -5.68 4.75 4.37
CA ILE A 54 -7.11 4.56 4.60
C ILE A 54 -7.89 5.64 3.84
N GLY A 55 -8.90 5.23 3.06
CA GLY A 55 -9.86 6.14 2.45
C GLY A 55 -10.75 6.80 3.51
N LEU A 56 -11.11 8.07 3.29
CA LEU A 56 -12.09 8.76 4.12
C LEU A 56 -13.49 8.47 3.59
N ASP A 57 -14.35 7.85 4.39
CA ASP A 57 -15.76 7.69 4.05
C ASP A 57 -16.47 9.05 4.17
N SER A 58 -17.03 9.54 3.06
CA SER A 58 -17.66 10.87 2.95
C SER A 58 -18.94 11.05 3.81
N GLU A 59 -19.54 9.97 4.32
CA GLU A 59 -20.84 10.00 5.00
C GLU A 59 -20.78 9.56 6.48
N LYS A 60 -19.67 8.98 6.95
CA LYS A 60 -19.52 8.49 8.33
C LYS A 60 -18.36 9.17 9.03
N ASN A 61 -18.32 10.50 8.90
CA ASN A 61 -17.31 11.38 9.48
C ASN A 61 -17.34 11.36 11.02
N SER A 62 -16.88 10.26 11.57
CA SER A 62 -16.40 10.11 12.93
C SER A 62 -15.28 9.11 12.80
N LEU A 63 -14.11 9.58 12.34
CA LEU A 63 -12.85 8.98 12.73
C LEU A 63 -12.85 9.01 14.28
N SER A 64 -13.46 8.00 14.90
CA SER A 64 -13.11 7.62 16.26
C SER A 64 -11.73 6.98 16.15
N VAL A 65 -10.70 7.77 15.83
CA VAL A 65 -9.33 7.42 16.20
C VAL A 65 -9.40 7.42 17.73
N PRO A 66 -9.40 6.26 18.39
CA PRO A 66 -9.54 6.22 19.82
C PRO A 66 -8.28 6.86 20.40
N THR A 67 -8.40 8.10 20.88
CA THR A 67 -7.35 8.84 21.59
C THR A 67 -6.97 8.15 22.92
N SER A 68 -7.66 7.06 23.26
CA SER A 68 -7.52 6.31 24.50
C SER A 68 -6.93 4.94 24.22
N LYS A 69 -5.77 4.68 24.84
CA LYS A 69 -5.03 3.41 24.92
C LYS A 69 -5.86 2.24 25.50
N LYS A 70 -6.99 1.88 24.89
CA LYS A 70 -7.87 0.77 25.32
C LYS A 70 -7.96 -0.27 24.19
N LYS A 71 -7.18 -1.33 24.36
CA LYS A 71 -7.19 -2.62 23.63
C LYS A 71 -7.13 -2.51 22.10
N ALA A 72 -5.89 -2.38 21.66
CA ALA A 72 -5.31 -2.43 20.32
C ALA A 72 -5.64 -3.68 19.48
N LEU A 73 -6.90 -3.89 19.12
CA LEU A 73 -7.30 -5.00 18.24
C LEU A 73 -8.08 -4.47 17.02
N ASP A 74 -7.46 -3.61 16.22
CA ASP A 74 -7.87 -3.23 14.85
C ASP A 74 -8.64 -1.92 14.71
N TYR A 75 -7.88 -0.83 14.48
CA TYR A 75 -8.38 0.50 14.13
C TYR A 75 -8.91 0.61 12.70
N ILE A 76 -8.56 -0.34 11.85
CA ILE A 76 -9.05 -0.44 10.48
C ILE A 76 -10.31 -1.30 10.51
N SER A 77 -11.47 -0.64 10.57
CA SER A 77 -12.74 -1.32 10.34
C SER A 77 -12.72 -2.01 8.98
N PRO A 78 -13.30 -3.22 8.84
CA PRO A 78 -13.36 -3.96 7.57
C PRO A 78 -14.08 -3.22 6.43
N PHE A 79 -14.78 -2.11 6.74
CA PHE A 79 -15.44 -1.25 5.77
C PHE A 79 -14.51 -0.17 5.17
N HIS A 80 -13.36 0.11 5.79
CA HIS A 80 -12.43 1.10 5.25
C HIS A 80 -11.81 0.59 3.95
N THR A 81 -11.73 1.49 2.97
CA THR A 81 -11.01 1.24 1.73
C THR A 81 -9.52 1.54 1.91
N ILE A 82 -8.64 0.72 1.34
CA ILE A 82 -7.21 1.04 1.22
C ILE A 82 -6.95 1.65 -0.16
N CYS A 83 -6.37 2.85 -0.19
CA CYS A 83 -6.04 3.61 -1.38
C CYS A 83 -4.54 3.54 -1.68
N ILE A 84 -4.17 3.40 -2.95
CA ILE A 84 -2.80 3.59 -3.44
C ILE A 84 -2.57 5.11 -3.58
N LEU A 85 -1.56 5.64 -2.90
CA LEU A 85 -1.30 7.08 -2.82
C LEU A 85 -0.43 7.60 -3.96
N ASP A 86 0.58 6.82 -4.35
CA ASP A 86 1.60 7.27 -5.28
C ASP A 86 1.83 6.23 -6.38
N LEU A 87 1.68 6.68 -7.64
CA LEU A 87 1.99 5.89 -8.84
C LEU A 87 3.23 6.46 -9.56
N GLY A 88 3.97 7.39 -8.95
CA GLY A 88 5.11 8.08 -9.55
C GLY A 88 6.27 7.15 -9.89
N CYS A 89 6.43 6.06 -9.13
CA CYS A 89 7.38 4.99 -9.45
C CYS A 89 6.79 3.89 -10.35
N SER A 90 5.50 3.98 -10.71
CA SER A 90 4.88 2.97 -11.55
C SER A 90 5.46 2.99 -12.95
N ILE A 91 5.86 1.81 -13.44
CA ILE A 91 6.44 1.67 -14.77
C ILE A 91 5.61 0.72 -15.62
N ASN A 92 5.64 0.92 -16.93
CA ASN A 92 5.10 -0.06 -17.87
C ASN A 92 6.23 -1.02 -18.24
N PRO A 93 6.23 -2.28 -17.74
CA PRO A 93 7.35 -3.19 -17.91
C PRO A 93 7.64 -3.51 -19.38
N TYR A 94 6.68 -3.32 -20.30
CA TYR A 94 6.87 -3.57 -21.72
C TYR A 94 7.48 -2.39 -22.50
N LYS A 95 7.61 -1.21 -21.88
CA LYS A 95 8.11 0.01 -22.53
C LYS A 95 9.40 0.54 -21.91
N THR A 96 9.77 0.09 -20.72
CA THR A 96 10.94 0.57 -20.00
C THR A 96 12.11 -0.39 -20.09
N ASN A 97 13.14 -0.04 -20.88
CA ASN A 97 14.44 -0.73 -20.89
C ASN A 97 15.36 -0.34 -19.71
N LYS A 98 14.83 0.34 -18.68
CA LYS A 98 15.62 0.91 -17.59
C LYS A 98 15.94 -0.16 -16.54
N LYS A 99 17.23 -0.47 -16.38
CA LYS A 99 17.80 -1.28 -15.28
C LYS A 99 18.13 -0.44 -14.04
N GLU A 100 17.35 0.60 -13.79
CA GLU A 100 17.57 1.45 -12.62
C GLU A 100 16.95 0.77 -11.40
N ASN A 101 17.59 0.92 -10.23
CA ASN A 101 16.98 0.49 -8.97
C ASN A 101 15.79 1.41 -8.69
N PHE A 102 14.59 0.86 -8.71
CA PHE A 102 13.36 1.60 -8.38
C PHE A 102 12.86 1.23 -6.98
N GLY A 103 12.22 2.20 -6.35
CA GLY A 103 11.52 2.01 -5.09
C GLY A 103 12.39 1.82 -3.85
N ASN A 104 11.72 1.50 -2.75
CA ASN A 104 12.28 1.36 -1.43
C ASN A 104 13.08 0.05 -1.29
N ARG A 105 14.37 0.16 -0.95
CA ARG A 105 15.31 -0.97 -0.80
C ARG A 105 14.91 -1.99 0.25
N THR A 106 14.08 -1.64 1.23
CA THR A 106 13.63 -2.55 2.29
C THR A 106 12.58 -3.53 1.78
N PHE A 107 11.77 -3.10 0.81
CA PHE A 107 10.65 -3.88 0.25
C PHE A 107 10.89 -4.33 -1.18
N ALA A 108 12.02 -3.94 -1.78
CA ALA A 108 12.39 -4.28 -3.14
C ALA A 108 12.57 -5.79 -3.33
N SER A 109 12.12 -6.29 -4.48
CA SER A 109 12.29 -7.69 -4.85
C SER A 109 13.77 -8.04 -5.05
N LEU A 110 14.10 -9.33 -4.97
CA LEU A 110 15.45 -9.81 -5.27
C LEU A 110 15.87 -9.48 -6.71
N ALA A 111 14.92 -9.45 -7.65
CA ALA A 111 15.20 -9.07 -9.04
C ALA A 111 15.60 -7.60 -9.13
N SER A 112 14.92 -6.72 -8.39
CA SER A 112 15.29 -5.30 -8.28
C SER A 112 16.71 -5.15 -7.76
N HIS A 113 17.07 -5.84 -6.68
CA HIS A 113 18.43 -5.79 -6.12
C HIS A 113 19.52 -6.24 -7.09
N ASN A 114 19.18 -7.17 -7.99
CA ASN A 114 20.10 -7.67 -9.02
C ASN A 114 20.12 -6.81 -10.30
N ASN A 115 19.40 -5.68 -10.33
CA ASN A 115 19.20 -4.84 -11.51
C ASN A 115 18.62 -5.62 -12.71
N ASN A 116 17.80 -6.63 -12.41
CA ASN A 116 17.01 -7.31 -13.43
C ASN A 116 15.81 -6.44 -13.80
N GLU A 117 15.24 -6.70 -14.97
CA GLU A 117 14.00 -6.05 -15.41
C GLU A 117 12.86 -6.43 -14.45
N LEU A 118 12.14 -5.40 -13.98
CA LEU A 118 10.98 -5.58 -13.11
C LEU A 118 9.76 -5.98 -13.91
N THR A 119 8.98 -6.88 -13.35
CA THR A 119 7.78 -7.46 -13.94
C THR A 119 6.64 -7.46 -12.92
N PHE A 120 5.44 -7.87 -13.31
CA PHE A 120 4.27 -7.92 -12.41
C PHE A 120 4.48 -8.77 -11.15
N LYS A 121 5.40 -9.75 -11.20
CA LYS A 121 5.73 -10.58 -10.04
C LYS A 121 6.50 -9.83 -8.97
N ASP A 122 7.13 -8.70 -9.31
CA ASP A 122 7.97 -7.93 -8.40
C ASP A 122 7.14 -7.02 -7.47
N ASP A 123 5.84 -6.88 -7.76
CA ASP A 123 4.83 -6.29 -6.88
C ASP A 123 4.18 -7.33 -5.93
N LEU A 124 4.57 -8.61 -5.97
CA LEU A 124 3.96 -9.69 -5.17
C LEU A 124 4.99 -10.38 -4.27
#